data_AF-A0A6V7KJN4-F1
#
_entry.id   AF-A0A6V7KJN4-F1
#
_cell.length_a   1.000
_cell.length_b   1.000
_cell.length_c   1.000
_cell.angle_alpha   90.00
_cell.angle_beta   90.00
_cell.angle_gamma   90.00
#
_symmetry.space_group_name_H-M   'P 1'
#
loop_
_entity.id
_entity.type
_entity.pdbx_description
1 polymer ?
#
loop_
_entity_poly.entity_id
_entity_poly.type
_entity_poly.pdbx_seq_one_letter_code
_entity_poly.pdbx_strand_id
1 'polypeptide(L)' 'DPKDRITRKKNKPADPPAGMECKFGNLTMKLDDDINRETSNSCIKCRCDIPPVPTCMQLPKDYCTGNLSDDS' A
#
# COMPACT_ATOMS: atom_id res chain seq x y z
N ASP A 1 0.97 11.59 14.50
CA ASP A 1 1.24 11.20 13.10
C ASP A 1 0.64 9.86 12.73
N PRO A 2 -0.29 9.82 11.77
CA PRO A 2 -0.59 8.59 11.06
C PRO A 2 0.64 8.21 10.22
N LYS A 3 1.23 7.04 10.49
CA LYS A 3 2.44 6.57 9.80
C LYS A 3 2.04 5.89 8.50
N ASP A 4 2.38 6.48 7.36
CA ASP A 4 2.24 5.82 6.07
C ASP A 4 3.29 4.69 5.99
N ARG A 5 2.84 3.43 5.90
CA ARG A 5 3.73 2.25 5.82
C ARG A 5 3.53 1.50 4.51
N ILE A 6 4.59 1.41 3.70
CA ILE A 6 4.61 0.56 2.50
C ILE A 6 4.74 -0.90 2.94
N THR A 7 3.86 -1.77 2.44
CA THR A 7 3.96 -3.23 2.64
C THR A 7 4.25 -3.89 1.30
N ARG A 8 5.32 -4.70 1.23
CA ARG A 8 5.72 -5.42 0.01
C ARG A 8 5.45 -6.92 0.17
N LYS A 9 4.90 -7.55 -0.87
CA LYS A 9 4.75 -9.01 -0.92
C LYS A 9 6.11 -9.67 -1.21
N LYS A 10 6.52 -10.65 -0.39
CA LYS A 10 7.85 -11.29 -0.47
C LYS A 10 8.08 -12.22 -1.68
N ASN A 11 7.06 -12.48 -2.49
CA ASN A 11 7.12 -13.36 -3.68
C ASN A 11 6.89 -12.59 -4.99
N LYS A 12 7.68 -11.54 -5.25
CA LYS A 12 7.59 -10.80 -6.52
C LYS A 12 8.56 -11.39 -7.56
N PRO A 13 8.13 -11.66 -8.81
CA PRO A 13 9.04 -11.95 -9.92
C PRO A 13 10.05 -10.81 -10.14
N ALA A 14 11.10 -11.09 -10.92
CA ALA A 14 12.18 -10.18 -11.31
C ALA A 14 11.68 -8.76 -11.67
N ASP A 15 12.54 -7.76 -11.43
CA ASP A 15 12.18 -6.34 -11.42
C ASP A 15 11.15 -5.95 -12.49
N PRO A 16 10.08 -5.25 -12.10
CA PRO A 16 9.03 -4.88 -13.03
C PRO A 16 9.59 -3.99 -14.16
N PRO A 17 8.98 -4.00 -15.36
CA PRO A 17 9.38 -3.14 -16.46
C PRO A 17 9.52 -1.68 -16.03
N ALA A 18 10.50 -0.98 -16.59
CA ALA A 18 10.66 0.46 -16.36
C ALA A 18 9.35 1.20 -16.67
N GLY A 19 8.88 2.03 -15.72
CA GLY A 19 7.59 2.72 -15.82
C GLY A 19 6.42 2.07 -15.08
N MET A 20 6.60 0.88 -14.49
CA MET A 20 5.59 0.20 -13.64
C MET A 20 5.70 0.62 -12.16
N GLU A 21 5.80 1.92 -11.92
CA GLU A 21 5.92 2.51 -10.58
C GLU A 21 4.88 3.60 -10.37
N CYS A 22 4.33 3.68 -9.15
CA CYS A 22 3.44 4.75 -8.76
C CYS A 22 4.15 5.73 -7.82
N LYS A 23 3.79 7.01 -7.92
CA LYS A 23 4.28 8.06 -7.01
C LYS A 23 3.18 8.44 -6.02
N PHE A 24 3.52 8.44 -4.74
CA PHE A 24 2.63 8.91 -3.67
C PHE A 24 3.40 9.87 -2.76
N GLY A 25 3.23 11.18 -2.97
CA GLY A 25 4.10 12.20 -2.36
C GLY A 25 5.56 11.94 -2.74
N ASN A 26 6.41 11.72 -1.73
CA ASN A 26 7.83 11.41 -1.91
C ASN A 26 8.12 9.90 -1.98
N LEU A 27 7.09 9.05 -1.90
CA LEU A 27 7.23 7.59 -1.96
C LEU A 27 7.14 7.11 -3.40
N THR A 28 7.97 6.12 -3.72
CA THR A 28 7.90 5.36 -4.97
C THR A 28 7.44 3.95 -4.65
N MET A 29 6.29 3.58 -5.18
CA MET A 29 5.65 2.28 -4.99
C MET A 29 5.90 1.42 -6.24
N LYS A 30 6.32 0.17 -6.05
CA LYS A 30 6.33 -0.79 -7.16
C LYS A 30 4.90 -1.26 -7.43
N LEU A 31 4.64 -1.77 -8.63
CA LEU A 31 3.37 -2.44 -8.94
C LEU A 31 3.00 -3.45 -7.83
N ASP A 32 1.75 -3.47 -7.39
CA ASP A 32 1.21 -4.25 -6.27
C ASP A 32 1.69 -3.90 -4.85
N ASP A 33 2.54 -2.88 -4.67
CA ASP A 33 2.79 -2.35 -3.34
C ASP A 33 1.50 -1.70 -2.79
N ASP A 34 1.28 -1.87 -1.49
CA ASP A 34 0.17 -1.30 -0.75
C ASP A 34 0.68 -0.30 0.31
N ILE A 35 -0.03 0.81 0.50
CA ILE A 35 0.11 1.74 1.63
C ILE A 35 -1.21 1.75 2.39
N ASN A 36 -1.14 1.58 3.69
CA ASN A 36 -2.30 1.73 4.57
C ASN A 36 -2.09 2.90 5.52
N ARG A 37 -3.11 3.74 5.66
CA ARG A 37 -3.17 4.82 6.62
C ARG A 37 -4.40 4.67 7.50
N GLU A 38 -4.17 4.36 8.77
CA GLU A 38 -5.25 4.24 9.74
C GLU A 38 -5.73 5.61 10.24
N THR A 39 -7.03 5.73 10.42
CA THR A 39 -7.71 6.86 11.10
C THR A 39 -8.60 6.30 12.21
N SER A 40 -9.23 7.17 13.00
CA SER A 40 -9.99 6.75 14.18
C SER A 40 -11.07 5.69 13.90
N ASN A 41 -11.82 5.85 12.80
CA ASN A 41 -12.99 5.02 12.45
C ASN A 41 -12.89 4.33 11.07
N SER A 42 -11.84 4.63 10.30
CA SER A 42 -11.66 4.11 8.94
C SER A 42 -10.17 3.99 8.62
N CYS A 43 -9.85 3.43 7.47
CA CYS A 43 -8.50 3.46 6.95
C CYS A 43 -8.51 3.78 5.45
N ILE A 44 -7.41 4.34 4.97
CA ILE A 44 -7.17 4.55 3.55
C ILE A 44 -6.18 3.49 3.12
N LYS A 45 -6.54 2.68 2.13
CA LYS A 45 -5.66 1.72 1.48
C LYS A 45 -5.38 2.19 0.07
N CYS A 46 -4.12 2.41 -0.26
CA CYS A 46 -3.64 2.77 -1.59
C CYS A 46 -2.83 1.61 -2.18
N ARG A 47 -3.11 1.23 -3.43
CA ARG A 47 -2.36 0.19 -4.15
C ARG A 47 -1.83 0.75 -5.45
N CYS A 48 -0.61 0.36 -5.82
CA CYS A 48 -0.08 0.65 -7.14
C CYS A 48 -0.52 -0.43 -8.13
N ASP A 49 -1.72 -0.31 -8.68
CA ASP A 49 -2.29 -1.22 -9.67
C ASP A 49 -2.27 -0.64 -11.08
N ILE A 50 -2.45 0.69 -11.21
CA ILE A 50 -2.43 1.40 -12.49
C ILE A 50 -1.52 2.65 -12.38
N PRO A 51 -0.22 2.54 -12.72
CA PRO A 51 0.70 3.68 -12.76
C PRO A 51 0.17 4.84 -13.62
N PRO A 52 0.51 6.12 -13.33
CA PRO A 52 1.61 6.58 -12.45
C PRO A 52 1.19 6.95 -11.02
N VAL A 53 -0.10 6.89 -10.70
CA VAL A 53 -0.64 7.23 -9.37
C VAL A 53 -1.28 5.99 -8.75
N PRO A 54 -1.16 5.77 -7.43
CA PRO A 54 -1.83 4.63 -6.81
C PRO A 54 -3.34 4.86 -6.73
N THR A 55 -4.11 3.79 -6.84
CA THR A 55 -5.55 3.82 -6.58
C THR A 55 -5.77 3.72 -5.07
N CYS A 56 -6.50 4.67 -4.48
CA CYS A 56 -6.79 4.71 -3.05
C CYS A 56 -8.28 4.49 -2.77
N MET A 57 -8.58 3.70 -1.75
CA MET A 57 -9.93 3.44 -1.26
C MET A 57 -10.00 3.70 0.25
N GLN A 58 -11.06 4.36 0.69
CA GLN A 58 -11.39 4.44 2.11
C GLN A 58 -12.22 3.21 2.50
N LEU A 59 -11.75 2.49 3.51
CA LEU A 59 -12.36 1.26 4.01
C LEU A 59 -12.67 1.41 5.50
N PRO A 60 -13.61 0.62 6.05
CA PRO A 60 -13.77 0.50 7.50
C PRO A 60 -12.46 0.01 8.14
N LYS A 61 -12.21 0.44 9.39
CA LYS A 61 -10.93 0.19 10.09
C LYS A 61 -10.50 -1.28 10.08
N ASP A 62 -11.47 -2.20 10.20
CA ASP A 62 -11.23 -3.65 10.29
C ASP A 62 -10.63 -4.26 9.00
N TYR A 63 -10.77 -3.57 7.86
CA TYR A 63 -10.21 -4.04 6.60
C TYR A 63 -8.70 -3.78 6.46
N CYS A 64 -8.13 -2.88 7.26
CA CYS A 64 -6.70 -2.61 7.26
C CYS A 64 -5.94 -3.38 8.35
N THR A 65 -6.61 -3.74 9.44
CA THR A 65 -6.04 -4.55 10.53
C THR A 65 -5.96 -6.05 10.21
N GLY A 66 -6.52 -6.49 9.09
CA GLY A 66 -6.51 -7.89 8.61
C GLY A 66 -5.14 -8.47 8.18
N ASN A 67 -4.02 -7.99 8.73
CA ASN A 67 -2.74 -8.71 8.79
C ASN A 67 -2.13 -8.56 10.20
N LEU A 68 -2.90 -8.93 11.22
CA LEU A 68 -2.38 -9.21 12.55
C LEU A 68 -2.10 -10.72 12.66
N SER A 69 -1.16 -11.20 11.84
CA SER A 69 -0.55 -12.52 12.00
C SER A 69 0.94 -12.37 11.72
N ASP A 70 1.75 -12.85 12.67
CA ASP A 70 3.22 -12.85 12.76
C ASP A 70 3.91 -11.56 13.24
N ASP A 71 3.88 -11.33 14.56
CA ASP A 71 5.10 -11.15 15.38
C ASP A 71 4.73 -11.28 16.87
N SER A 72 4.76 -12.51 17.39
CA SER A 72 4.85 -12.82 18.83
C SER A 72 5.74 -14.02 19.00
#